data_AF-A0A3B9A2T2-F1
#
_entry.id   AF-A0A3B9A2T2-F1
#
_cell.length_a   1.000
_cell.length_b   1.000
_cell.length_c   1.000
_cell.angle_alpha   90.00
_cell.angle_beta   90.00
_cell.angle_gamma   90.00
#
_symmetry.space_group_name_H-M   'P 1'
#
loop_
_entity.id
_entity.type
_entity.pdbx_description
1 polymer ?
#
loop_
_entity_poly.entity_id
_entity_poly.type
_entity_poly.pdbx_seq_one_letter_code
_entity_poly.pdbx_strand_id
1 'polypeptide(L)'
;MRETSLALALSGLSFMLAIIWGSPLLRVLRHFRIGKIIRVEEPDRHFTKMGTPTMGGVMILVPVMLLTILLNAASLIGVTVLGRSVLLPLLVLLCYAVLGALDDWEGIRGPRRGLGMRARTKFIFQLILAVGIAFGLKYVLEVPELFWPGFDEPISLGVLYVPIAAFI
;
A
#
# COMPACT_ATOMS: atom_id res chain seq x y z
N MET A 1 -23.46 1.41 15.87
CA MET A 1 -23.97 0.19 15.21
C MET A 1 -24.07 0.31 13.68
N ARG A 2 -24.56 1.42 13.10
CA ARG A 2 -24.60 1.60 11.63
C ARG A 2 -23.21 1.65 10.97
N GLU A 3 -22.23 2.29 11.60
CA GLU A 3 -20.87 2.40 11.04
C GLU A 3 -20.12 1.07 11.08
N THR A 4 -20.24 0.32 12.18
CA THR A 4 -19.62 -1.00 12.33
C THR A 4 -20.15 -2.01 11.31
N SER A 5 -21.46 -2.00 11.05
CA SER A 5 -22.05 -2.86 10.02
C SER A 5 -21.61 -2.48 8.61
N LEU A 6 -21.45 -1.19 8.33
CA LEU A 6 -20.93 -0.70 7.04
C LEU A 6 -19.48 -1.11 6.84
N ALA A 7 -18.63 -0.94 7.85
CA ALA A 7 -17.23 -1.36 7.79
C ALA A 7 -17.08 -2.87 7.53
N LEU A 8 -17.87 -3.70 8.22
CA LEU A 8 -17.89 -5.15 8.00
C LEU A 8 -18.38 -5.51 6.59
N ALA A 9 -19.44 -4.86 6.09
CA ALA A 9 -19.95 -5.08 4.74
C ALA A 9 -18.93 -4.69 3.67
N LEU A 10 -18.26 -3.54 3.81
CA LEU A 10 -17.21 -3.08 2.90
C LEU A 10 -15.99 -3.98 2.92
N SER A 11 -15.57 -4.43 4.11
CA SER A 11 -14.49 -5.41 4.25
C SER A 11 -14.84 -6.73 3.56
N GLY A 12 -16.05 -7.23 3.75
CA GLY A 12 -16.54 -8.44 3.08
C GLY A 12 -16.56 -8.29 1.55
N LEU A 13 -17.05 -7.16 1.05
CA LEU A 13 -17.07 -6.86 -0.38
C LEU A 13 -15.66 -6.80 -0.97
N SER A 14 -14.74 -6.11 -0.28
CA SER A 14 -13.32 -6.03 -0.69
C SER A 14 -12.67 -7.41 -0.78
N PHE A 15 -12.96 -8.29 0.19
CA PHE A 15 -12.44 -9.65 0.20
C PHE A 15 -12.97 -10.47 -0.99
N MET A 16 -14.28 -10.42 -1.24
CA MET A 16 -14.87 -11.13 -2.39
C MET A 16 -14.30 -10.63 -3.71
N LEU A 17 -14.15 -9.31 -3.86
CA LEU A 17 -13.59 -8.70 -5.06
C LEU A 17 -12.14 -9.13 -5.29
N ALA A 18 -11.32 -9.21 -4.24
CA ALA A 18 -9.94 -9.69 -4.32
C ALA A 18 -9.85 -11.16 -4.78
N ILE A 19 -10.74 -12.03 -4.27
CA ILE A 19 -10.80 -13.45 -4.69
C ILE A 19 -11.16 -13.56 -6.17
N ILE A 20 -12.23 -12.87 -6.60
CA ILE A 20 -12.71 -12.90 -7.98
C ILE A 20 -11.62 -12.36 -8.93
N TRP A 21 -10.94 -11.28 -8.51
CA TRP A 21 -9.90 -10.62 -9.29
C TRP A 21 -8.60 -11.43 -9.42
N GLY A 22 -8.31 -12.32 -8.49
CA GLY A 22 -7.07 -13.09 -8.45
C GLY A 22 -6.81 -13.90 -9.73
N SER A 23 -7.80 -14.67 -10.21
CA SER A 23 -7.61 -15.54 -11.38
C SER A 23 -7.38 -14.77 -12.69
N PRO A 24 -8.18 -13.72 -13.04
CA PRO A 24 -7.91 -12.84 -14.16
C PRO A 24 -6.52 -12.19 -14.08
N LEU A 25 -6.15 -11.64 -12.92
CA LEU A 25 -4.85 -10.98 -12.75
C LEU A 25 -3.69 -11.95 -12.97
N LEU A 26 -3.77 -13.17 -12.41
CA LEU A 26 -2.74 -14.19 -12.61
C LEU A 26 -2.61 -14.62 -14.08
N ARG A 27 -3.69 -14.57 -14.86
CA ARG A 27 -3.64 -14.82 -16.30
C ARG A 27 -2.90 -13.68 -17.02
N VAL A 28 -3.19 -12.44 -16.66
CA VAL A 28 -2.53 -11.24 -17.22
C VAL A 28 -1.03 -11.23 -16.88
N LEU A 29 -0.67 -11.44 -15.61
CA LEU A 29 0.74 -11.45 -15.18
C LEU A 29 1.55 -12.56 -15.86
N ARG A 30 0.95 -13.75 -16.05
CA ARG A 30 1.57 -14.84 -16.83
C ARG A 30 1.72 -14.49 -18.30
N HIS A 31 0.72 -13.84 -18.89
CA HIS A 31 0.78 -13.40 -20.29
C HIS A 31 1.94 -12.42 -20.54
N PHE A 32 2.14 -11.45 -19.64
CA PHE A 32 3.25 -10.50 -19.70
C PHE A 32 4.61 -11.08 -19.25
N ARG A 33 4.67 -12.38 -18.93
CA ARG A 33 5.87 -13.09 -18.43
C ARG A 33 6.55 -12.37 -17.25
N ILE A 34 5.75 -11.76 -16.37
CA ILE A 34 6.19 -11.07 -15.16
C ILE A 34 6.38 -12.14 -14.06
N GLY A 35 7.34 -13.04 -14.25
CA GLY A 35 7.66 -14.12 -13.30
C GLY A 35 9.06 -13.97 -12.73
N LYS A 36 9.27 -14.42 -11.48
CA LYS A 36 10.62 -14.42 -10.87
C LYS A 36 11.59 -15.25 -11.71
N ILE A 37 12.70 -14.64 -12.08
CA ILE A 37 13.90 -15.34 -12.55
C ILE A 37 14.65 -15.78 -11.29
N ILE A 38 14.82 -17.09 -11.07
CA ILE A 38 15.54 -17.61 -9.90
C ILE A 38 17.05 -17.46 -10.12
N ARG A 39 17.79 -17.13 -9.06
CA ARG A 39 19.25 -17.16 -9.01
C ARG A 39 19.76 -18.61 -9.12
N VAL A 40 20.88 -18.78 -9.82
CA VAL A 40 21.58 -20.08 -9.93
C VAL A 40 22.21 -20.52 -8.60
N GLU A 41 22.30 -19.63 -7.61
CA GLU A 41 23.04 -19.82 -6.35
C GLU A 41 22.18 -20.26 -5.14
N GLU A 42 20.85 -20.46 -5.29
CA GLU A 42 19.98 -20.89 -4.18
C GLU A 42 19.80 -22.43 -4.10
N PRO A 43 19.71 -23.03 -2.89
CA PRO A 43 19.63 -24.48 -2.74
C PRO A 43 18.34 -25.07 -3.34
N ASP A 44 18.42 -26.33 -3.79
CA ASP A 44 17.45 -27.04 -4.65
C ASP A 44 15.97 -27.04 -4.20
N ARG A 45 15.68 -26.70 -2.94
CA ARG A 45 14.30 -26.65 -2.41
C ARG A 45 13.50 -25.42 -2.86
N HIS A 46 14.14 -24.40 -3.43
CA HIS A 46 13.44 -23.18 -3.91
C HIS A 46 13.02 -23.22 -5.39
N PHE A 47 13.41 -24.25 -6.15
CA PHE A 47 12.99 -24.43 -7.55
C PHE A 47 11.46 -24.58 -7.74
N THR A 48 10.71 -24.95 -6.70
CA THR A 48 9.24 -25.10 -6.78
C THR A 48 8.49 -23.76 -6.91
N LYS A 49 9.13 -22.62 -6.64
CA LYS A 49 8.53 -21.27 -6.80
C LYS A 49 8.82 -20.65 -8.18
N MET A 50 9.46 -21.39 -9.07
CA MET A 50 9.86 -20.93 -10.40
C MET A 50 8.63 -20.62 -11.26
N GLY A 51 8.59 -19.42 -11.84
CA GLY A 51 7.47 -18.97 -12.68
C GLY A 51 6.23 -18.47 -11.91
N THR A 52 6.28 -18.35 -10.57
CA THR A 52 5.22 -17.62 -9.86
C THR A 52 5.27 -16.13 -10.23
N PRO A 53 4.13 -15.53 -10.62
CA PRO A 53 4.12 -14.14 -11.05
C PRO A 53 4.51 -13.21 -9.91
N THR A 54 5.39 -12.25 -10.21
CA THR A 54 5.74 -11.14 -9.31
C THR A 54 4.70 -10.02 -9.42
N MET A 55 4.68 -9.10 -8.45
CA MET A 55 3.68 -8.01 -8.35
C MET A 55 2.27 -8.42 -7.86
N GLY A 56 2.17 -9.44 -7.00
CA GLY A 56 0.90 -9.84 -6.38
C GLY A 56 0.22 -8.72 -5.56
N GLY A 57 0.93 -7.65 -5.18
CA GLY A 57 0.34 -6.48 -4.50
C GLY A 57 -0.77 -5.79 -5.30
N VAL A 58 -0.78 -5.95 -6.63
CA VAL A 58 -1.87 -5.48 -7.51
C VAL A 58 -3.20 -6.18 -7.18
N MET A 59 -3.17 -7.39 -6.62
CA MET A 59 -4.38 -8.10 -6.14
C MET A 59 -5.10 -7.34 -5.03
N ILE A 60 -4.37 -6.57 -4.23
CA ILE A 60 -4.94 -5.79 -3.12
C ILE A 60 -5.21 -4.35 -3.58
N LEU A 61 -4.28 -3.75 -4.34
CA LEU A 61 -4.40 -2.37 -4.79
C LEU A 61 -5.65 -2.14 -5.64
N VAL A 62 -5.95 -3.04 -6.60
CA VAL A 62 -7.08 -2.86 -7.52
C VAL A 62 -8.44 -2.87 -6.80
N PRO A 63 -8.76 -3.87 -5.95
CA PRO A 63 -10.00 -3.86 -5.18
C PRO A 63 -10.14 -2.64 -4.27
N VAL A 64 -9.07 -2.24 -3.57
CA VAL A 64 -9.08 -1.09 -2.65
C VAL A 64 -9.32 0.21 -3.41
N MET A 65 -8.61 0.43 -4.52
CA MET A 65 -8.80 1.61 -5.36
C MET A 65 -10.21 1.65 -5.96
N LEU A 66 -10.69 0.54 -6.49
CA LEU A 66 -12.02 0.46 -7.11
C LEU A 66 -13.12 0.77 -6.09
N LEU A 67 -13.06 0.14 -4.91
CA LEU A 67 -13.99 0.41 -3.83
C LEU A 67 -13.94 1.87 -3.39
N THR A 68 -12.75 2.43 -3.24
CA THR A 68 -12.65 3.79 -2.70
C THR A 68 -13.10 4.84 -3.71
N ILE A 69 -12.80 4.65 -5.00
CA ILE A 69 -13.34 5.49 -6.08
C ILE A 69 -14.85 5.38 -6.15
N LEU A 70 -15.42 4.16 -6.09
CA LEU A 70 -16.87 3.95 -6.13
C LEU A 70 -17.58 4.63 -4.95
N LEU A 71 -17.00 4.55 -3.75
CA LEU A 71 -17.53 5.22 -2.56
C LEU A 71 -17.39 6.74 -2.63
N ASN A 72 -16.31 7.25 -3.21
CA ASN A 72 -16.15 8.68 -3.44
C ASN A 72 -17.13 9.21 -4.49
N ALA A 73 -17.38 8.44 -5.55
CA ALA A 73 -18.41 8.74 -6.54
C ALA A 73 -19.82 8.71 -5.94
N ALA A 74 -20.11 7.77 -5.03
CA ALA A 74 -21.37 7.77 -4.29
C ALA A 74 -21.53 9.01 -3.38
N SER A 75 -20.42 9.57 -2.89
CA SER A 75 -20.41 10.84 -2.17
C SER A 75 -20.78 12.06 -3.02
N LEU A 76 -20.62 12.01 -4.34
CA LEU A 76 -21.08 13.05 -5.26
C LEU A 76 -22.62 13.01 -5.45
N ILE A 77 -23.26 11.89 -5.13
CA ILE A 77 -24.72 11.68 -5.24
C ILE A 77 -25.42 11.91 -3.88
N GLY A 78 -24.72 12.55 -2.92
CA GLY A 78 -25.28 12.93 -1.62
C GLY A 78 -25.12 11.88 -0.50
N VAL A 79 -24.33 10.82 -0.73
CA VAL A 79 -24.00 9.83 0.30
C VAL A 79 -22.57 10.09 0.82
N THR A 80 -22.40 11.02 1.75
CA THR A 80 -21.08 11.33 2.35
C THR A 80 -20.60 10.21 3.27
N VAL A 81 -19.99 9.17 2.68
CA VAL A 81 -19.43 8.03 3.43
C VAL A 81 -17.97 8.26 3.84
N LEU A 82 -17.25 9.16 3.15
CA LEU A 82 -15.80 9.30 3.30
C LEU A 82 -15.43 10.61 4.03
N GLY A 83 -14.76 10.47 5.17
CA GLY A 83 -14.10 11.58 5.84
C GLY A 83 -12.88 12.09 5.06
N ARG A 84 -12.54 13.37 5.24
CA ARG A 84 -11.37 14.04 4.64
C ARG A 84 -10.06 13.26 4.86
N SER A 85 -10.00 12.47 5.94
CA SER A 85 -8.86 11.66 6.33
C SER A 85 -8.59 10.42 5.48
N VAL A 86 -9.53 9.96 4.63
CA VAL A 86 -9.35 8.69 3.86
C VAL A 86 -8.45 8.87 2.64
N LEU A 87 -8.35 10.09 2.10
CA LEU A 87 -7.55 10.37 0.91
C LEU A 87 -6.04 10.22 1.16
N LEU A 88 -5.56 10.57 2.36
CA LEU A 88 -4.14 10.47 2.68
C LEU A 88 -3.67 9.01 2.74
N PRO A 89 -4.32 8.08 3.47
CA PRO A 89 -3.97 6.65 3.45
C PRO A 89 -3.99 6.03 2.05
N LEU A 90 -4.92 6.44 1.16
CA LEU A 90 -4.93 6.00 -0.23
C LEU A 90 -3.72 6.51 -1.01
N LEU A 91 -3.36 7.78 -0.81
CA LEU A 91 -2.17 8.36 -1.42
C LEU A 91 -0.92 7.62 -0.94
N VAL A 92 -0.81 7.34 0.37
CA VAL A 92 0.27 6.51 0.94
C VAL A 92 0.32 5.15 0.25
N LEU A 93 -0.81 4.44 0.20
CA LEU A 93 -0.93 3.13 -0.43
C LEU A 93 -0.45 3.18 -1.89
N LEU A 94 -0.88 4.19 -2.65
CA LEU A 94 -0.50 4.36 -4.05
C LEU A 94 1.00 4.65 -4.21
N CYS A 95 1.55 5.59 -3.44
CA CYS A 95 2.97 5.94 -3.48
C CYS A 95 3.88 4.73 -3.18
N TYR A 96 3.56 3.97 -2.12
CA TYR A 96 4.32 2.77 -1.78
C TYR A 96 4.09 1.61 -2.75
N ALA A 97 2.89 1.49 -3.31
CA ALA A 97 2.62 0.52 -4.38
C ALA A 97 3.44 0.82 -5.64
N VAL A 98 3.54 2.09 -6.04
CA VAL A 98 4.39 2.51 -7.16
C VAL A 98 5.86 2.21 -6.86
N LEU A 99 6.36 2.56 -5.66
CA LEU A 99 7.73 2.27 -5.28
C LEU A 99 8.03 0.76 -5.29
N GLY A 100 7.11 -0.06 -4.79
CA GLY A 100 7.21 -1.52 -4.84
C GLY A 100 7.15 -2.08 -6.26
N ALA A 101 6.30 -1.53 -7.13
CA ALA A 101 6.23 -1.93 -8.53
C ALA A 101 7.52 -1.57 -9.29
N LEU A 102 8.14 -0.42 -9.00
CA LEU A 102 9.43 -0.04 -9.57
C LEU A 102 10.55 -0.99 -9.12
N ASP A 103 10.56 -1.38 -7.84
CA ASP A 103 11.51 -2.34 -7.28
C ASP A 103 11.38 -3.74 -7.93
N ASP A 104 10.15 -4.24 -8.03
CA ASP A 104 9.86 -5.52 -8.71
C ASP A 104 10.22 -5.45 -10.20
N TRP A 105 9.96 -4.32 -10.87
CA TRP A 105 10.30 -4.13 -12.28
C TRP A 105 11.82 -4.10 -12.50
N GLU A 106 12.58 -3.40 -11.64
CA GLU A 106 14.04 -3.39 -11.69
C GLU A 106 14.61 -4.79 -11.38
N GLY A 107 13.97 -5.56 -10.50
CA GLY A 107 14.33 -6.96 -10.28
C GLY A 107 14.21 -7.84 -11.53
N ILE A 108 13.17 -7.61 -12.35
CA ILE A 108 12.89 -8.43 -13.56
C ILE A 108 13.72 -7.97 -14.76
N ARG A 109 13.75 -6.66 -15.02
CA ARG A 109 14.33 -6.07 -16.25
C ARG A 109 15.65 -5.32 -16.02
N GLY A 110 16.03 -5.10 -14.76
CA GLY A 110 17.21 -4.32 -14.43
C GLY A 110 18.52 -5.06 -14.68
N PRO A 111 19.64 -4.31 -14.65
CA PRO A 111 20.98 -4.83 -14.92
C PRO A 111 21.42 -5.88 -13.89
N ARG A 112 20.76 -5.92 -12.72
CA ARG A 112 21.10 -6.82 -11.62
C ARG A 112 20.17 -8.04 -11.52
N ARG A 113 19.54 -8.45 -12.63
CA ARG A 113 18.74 -9.69 -12.83
C ARG A 113 18.44 -10.48 -11.54
N GLY A 114 17.29 -10.20 -10.93
CA GLY A 114 16.81 -10.84 -9.69
C GLY A 114 17.13 -10.05 -8.41
N LEU A 115 18.03 -9.06 -8.46
CA LEU A 115 18.20 -8.05 -7.44
C LEU A 115 17.36 -6.83 -7.82
N GLY A 116 16.34 -6.51 -7.02
CA GLY A 116 15.61 -5.23 -7.12
C GLY A 116 16.52 -4.02 -6.85
N MET A 117 15.89 -2.89 -6.52
CA MET A 117 16.56 -1.65 -6.16
C MET A 117 17.61 -1.88 -5.05
N ARG A 118 18.71 -1.12 -5.11
CA ARG A 118 19.69 -1.09 -4.02
C ARG A 118 18.98 -0.71 -2.72
N ALA A 119 19.22 -1.48 -1.65
CA ALA A 119 18.61 -1.24 -0.34
C ALA A 119 18.73 0.22 0.13
N ARG A 120 19.91 0.85 -0.08
CA ARG A 120 20.14 2.28 0.24
C ARG A 120 19.22 3.21 -0.56
N THR A 121 19.08 2.97 -1.87
CA THR A 121 18.23 3.77 -2.74
C THR A 121 16.76 3.61 -2.38
N LYS A 122 16.31 2.37 -2.16
CA LYS A 122 14.94 2.07 -1.73
C LYS A 122 14.62 2.75 -0.40
N PHE A 123 15.52 2.66 0.57
CA PHE A 123 15.37 3.30 1.87
C PHE A 123 15.27 4.82 1.77
N ILE A 124 16.09 5.48 0.92
CA ILE A 124 16.00 6.93 0.70
C ILE A 124 14.62 7.33 0.16
N PHE A 125 14.08 6.58 -0.81
CA PHE A 125 12.73 6.86 -1.33
C PHE A 125 11.64 6.64 -0.28
N GLN A 126 11.74 5.56 0.51
CA GLN A 126 10.81 5.31 1.62
C GLN A 126 10.87 6.44 2.65
N LEU A 127 12.06 6.89 3.02
CA LEU A 127 12.25 7.99 3.97
C LEU A 127 11.65 9.30 3.45
N ILE A 128 11.92 9.67 2.19
CA ILE A 128 11.37 10.89 1.58
C ILE A 128 9.83 10.84 1.57
N LEU A 129 9.26 9.70 1.17
CA LEU A 129 7.80 9.51 1.18
C LEU A 129 7.24 9.61 2.60
N ALA A 130 7.84 8.91 3.56
CA ALA A 130 7.40 8.90 4.95
C ALA A 130 7.43 10.29 5.59
N VAL A 131 8.51 11.06 5.37
CA VAL A 131 8.62 12.44 5.86
C VAL A 131 7.57 13.35 5.22
N GLY A 132 7.34 13.23 3.90
CA GLY A 132 6.30 14.01 3.21
C GLY A 132 4.90 13.70 3.73
N ILE A 133 4.60 12.43 3.99
CA ILE A 133 3.32 11.98 4.56
C ILE A 133 3.15 12.48 5.99
N ALA A 134 4.18 12.35 6.83
CA ALA A 134 4.18 12.85 8.21
C ALA A 134 3.98 14.37 8.28
N PHE A 135 4.58 15.11 7.34
CA PHE A 135 4.36 16.54 7.21
C PHE A 135 2.89 16.85 6.84
N GLY A 136 2.30 16.09 5.90
CA GLY A 136 0.89 16.22 5.54
C GLY A 136 -0.05 15.93 6.72
N LEU A 137 0.23 14.87 7.49
CA LEU A 137 -0.54 14.55 8.71
C LEU A 137 -0.52 15.71 9.72
N LYS A 138 0.65 16.28 9.98
CA LYS A 138 0.79 17.35 10.97
C LYS A 138 0.22 18.69 10.51
N TYR A 139 0.60 19.15 9.33
CA TYR A 139 0.38 20.54 8.91
C TYR A 139 -0.83 20.74 8.00
N VAL A 140 -1.34 19.67 7.37
CA VAL A 140 -2.51 19.75 6.47
C VAL A 140 -3.75 19.19 7.14
N LEU A 141 -3.62 18.06 7.84
CA LEU A 141 -4.73 17.39 8.51
C LEU A 141 -4.83 17.70 10.01
N GLU A 142 -3.80 18.33 10.59
CA GLU A 142 -3.74 18.73 12.01
C GLU A 142 -4.14 17.57 12.94
N VAL A 143 -3.65 16.36 12.61
CA VAL A 143 -4.03 15.14 13.34
C VAL A 143 -3.43 15.17 14.75
N PRO A 144 -4.16 14.71 15.78
CA PRO A 144 -3.62 14.58 17.13
C PRO A 144 -2.32 13.77 17.14
N GLU A 145 -1.31 14.27 17.87
CA GLU A 145 0.06 13.79 17.72
C GLU A 145 0.35 12.48 18.48
N LEU A 146 0.01 12.42 19.78
CA LEU A 146 0.22 11.22 20.59
C LEU A 146 -0.88 11.04 21.63
N PHE A 147 -1.53 9.88 21.63
CA PHE A 147 -2.41 9.46 22.73
C PHE A 147 -1.68 8.46 23.63
N TRP A 148 -1.55 8.80 24.91
CA TRP A 148 -1.02 7.89 25.92
C TRP A 148 -2.17 7.22 26.67
N PRO A 149 -2.20 5.88 26.80
CA PRO A 149 -3.25 5.20 27.56
C PRO A 149 -3.34 5.73 29.00
N GLY A 150 -4.48 6.31 29.36
CA GLY A 150 -4.71 6.92 30.68
C GLY A 150 -4.57 8.44 30.73
N PHE A 151 -4.30 9.10 29.60
CA PHE A 151 -4.48 10.55 29.44
C PHE A 151 -5.64 10.81 28.48
N ASP A 152 -6.49 11.78 28.84
CA ASP A 152 -7.65 12.16 28.04
C ASP A 152 -7.30 13.18 26.93
N GLU A 153 -6.18 13.88 27.09
CA GLU A 153 -5.70 14.87 26.10
C GLU A 153 -4.51 14.35 25.28
N PRO A 154 -4.45 14.67 23.98
CA PRO A 154 -3.31 14.32 23.15
C PRO A 154 -2.08 15.12 23.55
N ILE A 155 -0.95 14.43 23.71
CA ILE A 155 0.34 15.04 23.99
C ILE A 155 0.90 15.60 22.69
N SER A 156 1.27 16.89 22.69
CA SER A 156 1.97 17.49 21.55
C SER A 156 3.47 17.17 21.59
N LEU A 157 3.94 16.47 20.56
CA LEU A 157 5.33 16.19 20.24
C LEU A 157 6.00 17.34 19.49
N GLY A 158 5.22 18.27 18.93
CA GLY A 158 5.75 19.41 18.19
C GLY A 158 6.58 18.95 17.00
N VAL A 159 7.77 19.53 16.78
CA VAL A 159 8.61 19.20 15.61
C VAL A 159 9.03 17.72 15.59
N LEU A 160 9.13 17.06 16.76
CA LEU A 160 9.49 15.65 16.86
C LEU A 160 8.44 14.70 16.28
N TYR A 161 7.21 15.14 16.07
CA TYR A 161 6.18 14.32 15.44
C TYR A 161 6.61 13.82 14.06
N VAL A 162 7.21 14.68 13.23
CA VAL A 162 7.57 14.34 11.84
C VAL A 162 8.58 13.19 11.75
N PRO A 163 9.75 13.24 12.43
CA PRO A 163 10.70 12.13 12.36
C PRO A 163 10.17 10.86 13.04
N ILE A 164 9.35 10.97 14.09
CA ILE A 164 8.75 9.81 14.77
C ILE A 164 7.73 9.14 13.85
N ALA A 165 6.80 9.89 13.29
CA ALA A 165 5.78 9.39 12.38
C ALA A 165 6.35 8.89 11.05
N ALA A 166 7.50 9.40 10.61
CA ALA A 166 8.18 8.88 9.42
C ALA A 166 8.94 7.56 9.67
N PHE A 167 9.29 7.28 10.93
CA PHE A 167 10.02 6.06 11.32
C PHE A 167 9.09 4.89 11.64
N ILE A 168 7.94 5.18 12.27
CA ILE A 168 6.89 4.21 12.61
C ILE A 168 6.14 3.78 11.34
#